data_AF-A0A7C7ZTN9-F1
#
_entry.id   AF-A0A7C7ZTN9-F1
#
_cell.length_a   1.000
_cell.length_b   1.000
_cell.length_c   1.000
_cell.angle_alpha   90.00
_cell.angle_beta   90.00
_cell.angle_gamma   90.00
#
_symmetry.space_group_name_H-M   'P 1'
#
loop_
_entity.id
_entity.type
_entity.pdbx_description
1 polymer ?
#
loop_
_entity_poly.entity_id
_entity_poly.type
_entity_poly.pdbx_seq_one_letter_code
_entity_poly.pdbx_strand_id
1 'polypeptide(L)' 'MLTIAKEILDSKNLDFNILKPLINETVDKIHKLDPENVQTGPAIRNNNEIIVNHIKALKKQDHKKLYELMTKLIQDKYGE' A
#
# COMPACT_ATOMS: atom_id res chain seq x y z
N MET A 1 -4.88 -3.35 -7.59
CA MET A 1 -3.67 -3.08 -6.78
C MET A 1 -2.67 -4.23 -6.79
N LEU A 2 -3.07 -5.49 -6.53
CA LEU A 2 -2.13 -6.63 -6.53
C LEU A 2 -1.41 -6.85 -7.89
N THR A 3 -2.10 -6.65 -9.01
CA THR A 3 -1.47 -6.69 -10.35
C THR A 3 -0.36 -5.63 -10.50
N ILE A 4 -0.58 -4.42 -9.98
CA ILE A 4 0.44 -3.35 -9.97
C ILE A 4 1.65 -3.77 -9.13
N ALA A 5 1.41 -4.37 -7.96
CA ALA A 5 2.49 -4.89 -7.12
C ALA A 5 3.28 -6.00 -7.84
N LYS A 6 2.59 -6.92 -8.53
CA LYS A 6 3.22 -7.94 -9.37
C LYS A 6 4.06 -7.31 -10.47
N GLU A 7 3.53 -6.36 -11.23
CA GLU A 7 4.28 -5.66 -12.28
C GLU A 7 5.56 -4.99 -11.75
N ILE A 8 5.50 -4.39 -10.55
CA ILE A 8 6.67 -3.78 -9.90
C ILE A 8 7.71 -4.84 -9.56
N LEU A 9 7.31 -5.98 -9.01
CA LEU A 9 8.22 -7.09 -8.68
C LEU A 9 8.81 -7.75 -9.93
N ASP A 10 7.99 -8.01 -10.94
CA ASP A 10 8.43 -8.53 -12.24
C ASP A 10 9.48 -7.60 -12.85
N SER A 11 9.30 -6.27 -12.78
CA SER A 11 10.29 -5.29 -13.26
C SER A 11 11.62 -5.29 -12.50
N LYS A 12 11.68 -5.95 -11.35
CA LYS A 12 12.86 -6.13 -10.50
C LYS A 12 13.35 -7.59 -10.47
N ASN A 13 12.79 -8.48 -11.30
CA ASN A 13 13.06 -9.92 -11.29
C ASN A 13 12.82 -10.57 -9.91
N LEU A 14 11.76 -10.14 -9.21
CA LEU A 14 11.35 -10.69 -7.92
C LEU A 14 10.06 -11.49 -8.07
N ASP A 15 9.99 -12.64 -7.40
CA ASP A 15 8.78 -13.48 -7.40
C ASP A 15 7.66 -12.83 -6.56
N PHE A 16 6.45 -12.75 -7.12
CA PHE A 16 5.26 -12.29 -6.42
C PHE A 16 4.94 -13.08 -5.14
N ASN A 17 5.40 -14.32 -5.03
CA ASN A 17 5.20 -15.15 -3.85
C ASN A 17 5.71 -14.50 -2.55
N ILE A 18 6.69 -13.58 -2.62
CA ILE A 18 7.18 -12.86 -1.43
C ILE A 18 6.11 -11.99 -0.76
N LEU A 19 5.06 -11.57 -1.50
CA LEU A 19 3.96 -10.77 -0.95
C LEU A 19 2.82 -11.60 -0.38
N LYS A 20 2.74 -12.90 -0.70
CA LYS A 20 1.64 -13.77 -0.24
C LYS A 20 1.48 -13.78 1.29
N PRO A 21 2.55 -13.86 2.11
CA PRO A 21 2.41 -13.81 3.57
C PRO A 21 1.71 -12.53 4.05
N LEU A 22 2.10 -11.36 3.51
CA LEU A 22 1.50 -10.07 3.88
C LEU A 22 0.04 -9.96 3.43
N ILE A 23 -0.27 -10.46 2.23
CA ILE A 23 -1.64 -10.51 1.72
C ILE A 23 -2.51 -11.39 2.62
N ASN A 24 -2.02 -12.59 2.96
CA ASN A 24 -2.75 -13.52 3.82
C ASN A 24 -2.97 -12.93 5.22
N GLU A 25 -1.93 -12.34 5.84
CA GLU A 25 -2.07 -11.68 7.14
C GLU A 25 -3.13 -10.56 7.10
N THR A 26 -3.15 -9.76 6.03
CA THR A 26 -4.12 -8.67 5.87
C THR A 26 -5.54 -9.20 5.72
N VAL A 27 -5.75 -10.25 4.93
CA VAL A 27 -7.07 -10.90 4.74
C VAL A 27 -7.50 -11.64 6.01
N ASP A 28 -6.58 -12.28 6.73
CA ASP A 28 -6.90 -12.98 7.97
C ASP A 28 -7.32 -12.00 9.09
N LYS A 29 -6.76 -10.79 9.10
CA LYS A 29 -7.10 -9.74 10.07
C LYS A 29 -8.53 -9.25 9.93
N ILE A 30 -9.06 -9.09 8.71
CA ILE A 30 -10.43 -8.61 8.49
C ILE A 30 -11.50 -9.63 8.93
N HIS A 31 -11.14 -10.91 9.08
CA HIS A 31 -12.03 -11.92 9.64
C HIS A 31 -12.14 -11.86 11.17
N LYS A 32 -11.21 -11.16 11.83
CA LYS A 32 -11.10 -11.12 13.31
C LYS A 32 -11.35 -9.75 13.89
N LEU A 33 -11.12 -8.70 13.12
CA LEU A 33 -11.11 -7.31 13.56
C LEU A 33 -11.87 -6.45 12.54
N ASP A 34 -12.46 -5.36 13.01
CA ASP A 34 -13.06 -4.37 12.12
C ASP A 34 -11.99 -3.72 11.21
N PRO A 35 -12.26 -3.51 9.90
CA PRO A 35 -11.34 -2.86 8.98
C PRO A 35 -10.75 -1.54 9.48
N GLU A 36 -11.50 -0.76 10.26
CA GLU A 36 -11.03 0.52 10.82
C GLU A 36 -9.90 0.33 11.82
N ASN A 37 -9.87 -0.80 12.53
CA ASN A 37 -8.88 -1.11 13.55
C ASN A 37 -7.62 -1.79 13.01
N VAL A 38 -7.61 -2.18 11.73
CA VAL A 38 -6.47 -2.91 11.12
C VAL A 38 -5.73 -2.10 10.07
N GLN A 39 -6.24 -0.91 9.71
CA GLN A 39 -5.55 -0.03 8.79
C GLN A 39 -4.19 0.37 9.40
N THR A 40 -3.13 0.26 8.61
CA THR A 40 -1.77 0.62 9.02
C THR A 40 -1.03 1.29 7.85
N GLY A 41 0.23 1.65 8.06
CA GLY A 41 1.13 2.11 7.02
C GLY A 41 1.56 3.58 7.17
N PRO A 42 2.36 4.09 6.22
CA PRO A 42 2.91 5.44 6.29
C PRO A 42 1.83 6.52 6.14
N ALA A 43 0.70 6.20 5.48
CA ALA A 43 -0.41 7.13 5.30
C ALA A 43 -1.05 7.52 6.64
N ILE A 44 -1.45 6.56 7.48
CA ILE A 44 -1.98 6.85 8.84
C ILE A 44 -0.99 7.64 9.66
N ARG A 45 0.29 7.24 9.65
CA ARG A 45 1.35 7.87 10.46
C ARG A 45 1.82 9.21 9.90
N ASN A 46 1.18 9.75 8.87
CA ASN A 46 1.56 10.99 8.19
C ASN A 46 3.06 11.06 7.83
N ASN A 47 3.64 9.92 7.46
CA ASN A 47 5.08 9.79 7.24
C ASN A 47 5.45 10.26 5.83
N ASN A 48 5.46 11.57 5.65
CA ASN A 48 5.62 12.25 4.36
C ASN A 48 6.92 11.86 3.63
N GLU A 49 8.01 11.62 4.36
CA GLU A 49 9.28 11.20 3.75
C GLU A 49 9.14 9.85 3.03
N ILE A 50 8.54 8.86 3.69
CA ILE A 50 8.29 7.54 3.10
C ILE A 50 7.31 7.65 1.93
N ILE A 51 6.24 8.44 2.07
CA ILE A 51 5.23 8.65 1.03
C ILE A 51 5.87 9.24 -0.22
N VAL A 52 6.71 10.27 -0.08
CA VAL A 52 7.44 10.90 -1.19
C VAL A 52 8.39 9.89 -1.86
N ASN A 53 9.09 9.06 -1.08
CA ASN A 53 9.97 8.03 -1.62
C ASN A 53 9.20 6.96 -2.41
N HIS A 54 8.03 6.54 -1.94
CA HIS A 54 7.16 5.63 -2.69
C HIS A 54 6.70 6.25 -4.02
N ILE A 55 6.24 7.51 -4.01
CA ILE A 55 5.80 8.21 -5.23
C ILE A 55 6.95 8.32 -6.25
N LYS A 56 8.17 8.62 -5.78
CA LYS A 56 9.38 8.66 -6.64
C LYS A 56 9.72 7.30 -7.23
N ALA A 57 9.48 6.21 -6.50
CA ALA A 57 9.76 4.85 -6.97
C ALA A 57 8.77 4.35 -8.03
N LEU A 58 7.56 4.92 -8.10
CA LEU A 58 6.54 4.55 -9.09
C LEU A 58 6.87 5.15 -10.47
N LYS A 59 6.96 4.30 -11.50
CA LYS A 59 7.32 4.74 -12.86
C LYS A 59 6.13 5.25 -13.68
N LYS A 60 4.96 4.61 -13.56
CA LYS A 60 3.76 4.95 -14.34
C LYS A 60 2.95 6.05 -13.65
N GLN A 61 2.48 7.03 -14.42
CA GLN A 61 1.73 8.17 -13.88
C GLN A 61 0.42 7.76 -13.21
N ASP A 62 -0.30 6.78 -13.77
CA ASP A 62 -1.57 6.32 -13.18
C ASP A 62 -1.36 5.58 -11.86
N HIS A 63 -0.22 4.91 -11.67
CA HIS A 63 0.12 4.29 -10.39
C HIS A 63 0.37 5.36 -9.32
N LYS A 64 1.02 6.48 -9.68
CA LYS A 64 1.23 7.62 -8.76
C LYS A 64 -0.10 8.22 -8.35
N LYS A 65 -0.97 8.54 -9.31
CA LYS A 65 -2.30 9.12 -9.04
C LYS A 65 -3.12 8.22 -8.12
N LEU A 66 -3.14 6.91 -8.37
CA LEU A 66 -3.83 5.95 -7.51
C LEU A 66 -3.24 5.94 -6.09
N TYR A 67 -1.91 5.88 -5.96
CA TYR A 67 -1.24 5.86 -4.68
C TYR A 67 -1.49 7.15 -3.87
N GLU A 68 -1.42 8.31 -4.51
CA GLU A 68 -1.70 9.62 -3.91
C GLU A 68 -3.15 9.72 -3.43
N LEU A 69 -4.11 9.29 -4.27
CA LEU A 69 -5.53 9.27 -3.91
C LEU A 69 -5.79 8.36 -2.72
N MET A 70 -5.27 7.13 -2.73
CA MET A 70 -5.42 6.19 -1.62
C MET A 70 -4.79 6.73 -0.32
N THR A 71 -3.59 7.31 -0.41
CA THR A 71 -2.89 7.90 0.73
C THR A 71 -3.72 9.03 1.33
N LYS A 72 -4.23 9.94 0.49
CA LYS A 72 -5.10 11.03 0.92
C LYS A 72 -6.36 10.52 1.61
N LEU A 73 -7.07 9.57 1.01
CA LEU A 73 -8.30 9.03 1.60
C LEU A 73 -8.06 8.32 2.94
N ILE A 74 -6.91 7.67 3.11
CA ILE A 74 -6.51 7.05 4.39
C ILE A 74 -6.18 8.14 5.42
N GLN A 75 -5.43 9.18 5.04
CA GLN A 75 -5.10 10.30 5.92
C GLN A 75 -6.35 11.08 6.36
N ASP A 76 -7.25 11.38 5.43
CA ASP A 76 -8.50 12.09 5.71
C ASP A 76 -9.41 11.29 6.66
N LYS A 77 -9.36 9.95 6.60
CA LYS A 77 -10.19 9.07 7.45
C LYS A 77 -9.55 8.71 8.80
N TYR A 78 -8.23 8.50 8.83
CA TYR A 78 -7.52 7.86 9.95
C TYR A 78 -6.25 8.60 10.39
N GLY A 79 -5.85 9.67 9.70
CA GLY A 79 -4.64 10.41 10.03
C GLY A 79 -4.73 11.01 11.43
N GLU A 80 -3.68 10.79 12.22
CA GLU A 80 -3.48 11.43 13.53
C GLU A 80 -2.98 12.87 13.40
#